data_AF-A0A518FMT2-F1
#
_entry.id   AF-A0A518FMT2-F1
#
_cell.length_a   1.000
_cell.length_b   1.000
_cell.length_c   1.000
_cell.angle_alpha   90.00
_cell.angle_beta   90.00
_cell.angle_gamma   90.00
#
_symmetry.space_group_name_H-M   'P 1'
#
loop_
_entity.id
_entity.type
_entity.pdbx_description
1 polymer ?
#
loop_
_entity_poly.entity_id
_entity_poly.type
_entity_poly.pdbx_seq_one_letter_code
_entity_poly.pdbx_strand_id
1 'polypeptide(L)'
;METQRSAAARLTCTDREWHAEVGPFLFHWRPAWLLVMLMLFPGCFDSGQSGDEASSSNAKPQSNRPSDSPSPAEIWQRFIAANFAGDQACADCHRKEFEAHQRSGHSHTAIRMEESPLAERLAQAGSYQDSRRQQNWSFQLDQGKFLVKDENHPTMPALTVTWLLGSGTHAQTAIAVEERRRQGVELRWSWLANRNGLGLTPDHEPYDVYNRNSIECFGRPMNTADVLACLGCHMTVGPPPGAPLRTDFFVPNVGCERCHGPRQKHVELAKQGRGNEIKPLINYRDAEEYIAACATCHRDASDLTGQEQPHELVRFQPFGLKKSACYLKSDGQLSCANCHDPHDATSHDRELYKKQCQSCHRESQSRICPVQPQGDCIECHMPAVEWTAGIRFHDHWIRKPEK
;
A
#
# COMPACT_ATOMS: atom_id res chain seq x y z
N MET A 1 26.11 19.05 9.63
CA MET A 1 25.37 17.79 9.87
C MET A 1 24.71 17.44 8.55
N GLU A 2 25.38 16.58 7.80
CA GLU A 2 25.07 16.25 6.43
C GLU A 2 24.21 14.99 6.43
N THR A 3 22.98 15.12 5.93
CA THR A 3 21.98 14.05 5.89
C THR A 3 22.43 12.95 4.92
N GLN A 4 22.72 11.75 5.43
CA GLN A 4 22.91 10.56 4.62
C GLN A 4 21.59 10.22 3.92
N ARG A 5 21.51 10.52 2.62
CA ARG A 5 20.47 9.98 1.74
C ARG A 5 20.77 8.50 1.52
N SER A 6 19.83 7.65 1.91
CA SER A 6 19.82 6.23 1.52
C SER A 6 19.87 6.13 0.00
N ALA A 7 20.90 5.46 -0.52
CA ALA A 7 21.11 5.25 -1.94
C ALA A 7 20.13 4.17 -2.43
N ALA A 8 19.03 4.58 -3.05
CA ALA A 8 18.24 3.69 -3.89
C ALA A 8 19.10 3.28 -5.10
N ALA A 9 19.26 1.97 -5.33
CA ALA A 9 19.90 1.45 -6.52
C ALA A 9 19.15 1.99 -7.75
N ARG A 10 19.82 2.76 -8.60
CA ARG A 10 19.29 3.17 -9.91
C ARG A 10 19.67 2.10 -10.92
N LEU A 11 18.66 1.49 -11.52
CA LEU A 11 18.82 0.66 -12.70
C LEU A 11 18.83 1.59 -13.92
N THR A 12 19.95 1.63 -14.63
CA THR A 12 20.09 2.36 -15.90
C THR A 12 20.22 1.34 -17.04
N CYS A 13 19.60 1.66 -18.18
CA CYS A 13 19.61 0.83 -19.38
C CYS A 13 20.44 1.53 -20.45
N THR A 14 21.56 0.92 -20.83
CA THR A 14 22.40 1.31 -21.96
C THR A 14 22.71 0.07 -22.78
N ASP A 15 22.65 0.16 -24.11
CA ASP A 15 23.03 -0.91 -25.05
C ASP A 15 22.40 -2.30 -24.80
N ARG A 16 21.09 -2.31 -24.52
CA ARG A 16 20.27 -3.53 -24.32
C ARG A 16 20.68 -4.40 -23.12
N GLU A 17 21.41 -3.81 -22.17
CA GLU A 17 21.80 -4.45 -20.92
C GLU A 17 21.28 -3.64 -19.72
N TRP A 18 20.85 -4.33 -18.67
CA TRP A 18 20.51 -3.71 -17.39
C TRP A 18 21.77 -3.63 -16.53
N HIS A 19 22.20 -2.42 -16.18
CA HIS A 19 23.33 -2.21 -15.28
C HIS A 19 22.82 -1.81 -13.89
N ALA A 20 23.40 -2.41 -12.85
CA ALA A 20 23.32 -1.91 -11.49
C ALA A 20 24.60 -1.11 -11.21
N GLU A 21 24.55 0.21 -11.33
CA GLU A 21 25.67 1.06 -10.92
C GLU A 21 25.61 1.29 -9.40
N VAL A 22 26.53 0.67 -8.68
CA VAL A 22 26.95 1.14 -7.36
C VAL A 22 28.01 2.21 -7.57
N GLY A 23 27.66 3.47 -7.34
CA GLY A 23 28.59 4.59 -7.48
C GLY A 23 29.85 4.39 -6.63
N PRO A 24 31.06 4.62 -7.18
CA PRO A 24 32.30 4.40 -6.43
C PRO A 24 32.49 5.50 -5.39
N PHE A 25 32.60 5.10 -4.12
CA PHE A 25 33.27 5.93 -3.11
C PHE A 25 34.76 5.99 -3.45
N LEU A 26 35.27 7.19 -3.72
CA LEU A 26 36.70 7.45 -3.80
C LEU A 26 37.31 7.36 -2.39
N PHE A 27 37.81 6.19 -2.02
CA PHE A 27 38.88 6.09 -1.03
C PHE A 27 40.07 5.40 -1.69
N HIS A 28 41.16 6.14 -1.85
CA HIS A 28 42.46 5.57 -2.20
C HIS A 28 42.85 4.54 -1.12
N TRP A 29 43.25 3.34 -1.53
CA TRP A 29 44.51 2.65 -1.19
C TRP A 29 44.53 1.26 -1.90
N ARG A 30 45.75 0.76 -2.16
CA ARG A 30 46.15 -0.24 -3.17
C ARG A 30 45.83 -1.74 -2.83
N PRO A 31 46.00 -2.69 -3.79
CA PRO A 31 45.04 -3.76 -4.07
C PRO A 31 45.42 -5.17 -3.57
N ALA A 32 44.43 -6.03 -3.37
CA ALA A 32 44.57 -7.48 -3.55
C ALA A 32 43.18 -8.15 -3.76
N TRP A 33 42.95 -8.63 -4.98
CA TRP A 33 42.09 -9.76 -5.37
C TRP A 33 40.61 -9.75 -4.95
N LEU A 34 39.75 -9.34 -5.89
CA LEU A 34 38.29 -9.58 -5.86
C LEU A 34 37.88 -10.32 -7.13
N LEU A 35 37.43 -11.56 -6.96
CA LEU A 35 36.75 -12.38 -7.96
C LEU A 35 35.30 -11.86 -8.10
N VAL A 36 34.95 -11.32 -9.27
CA VAL A 36 33.57 -10.98 -9.63
C VAL A 36 33.00 -12.13 -10.46
N MET A 37 31.96 -12.79 -9.95
CA MET A 37 31.13 -13.71 -10.73
C MET A 37 30.02 -12.93 -11.43
N LEU A 38 30.08 -12.85 -12.76
CA LEU A 38 29.00 -12.38 -13.64
C LEU A 38 28.07 -13.57 -13.96
N MET A 39 26.78 -13.42 -13.67
CA MET A 39 25.74 -14.33 -14.19
C MET A 39 24.95 -13.61 -15.30
N LEU A 40 24.89 -14.23 -16.47
CA LEU A 40 24.26 -13.73 -17.70
C LEU A 40 22.83 -14.28 -17.83
N PHE A 41 21.87 -13.45 -18.27
CA PHE A 41 20.53 -13.88 -18.69
C PHE A 41 20.11 -13.14 -19.99
N PRO A 42 19.38 -13.78 -20.93
CA PRO A 42 19.09 -13.17 -22.23
C PRO A 42 17.71 -12.46 -22.31
N GLY A 43 17.76 -11.16 -22.65
CA GLY A 43 17.15 -10.57 -23.87
C GLY A 43 15.72 -9.96 -23.83
N CYS A 44 15.63 -8.64 -24.03
CA CYS A 44 14.46 -7.92 -24.57
C CYS A 44 14.81 -7.32 -25.95
N PHE A 45 13.87 -7.34 -26.90
CA PHE A 45 13.97 -6.75 -28.25
C PHE A 45 13.29 -5.37 -28.29
N ASP A 46 13.88 -4.44 -29.04
CA ASP A 46 13.23 -3.22 -29.55
C ASP A 46 13.56 -3.05 -31.04
N SER A 47 12.58 -2.60 -31.82
CA SER A 47 12.66 -2.39 -33.27
C SER A 47 12.26 -0.97 -33.62
N GLY A 48 13.19 -0.24 -34.23
CA GLY A 48 12.89 1.01 -34.91
C GLY A 48 14.14 1.69 -35.46
N GLN A 49 14.43 1.51 -36.75
CA GLN A 49 14.81 2.61 -37.62
C GLN A 49 14.75 2.26 -39.11
N SER A 50 14.41 3.32 -39.85
CA SER A 50 14.16 3.53 -41.26
C SER A 50 15.30 3.16 -42.22
N GLY A 51 14.91 2.75 -43.44
CA GLY A 51 15.73 2.76 -44.65
C GLY A 51 14.89 2.38 -45.86
N ASP A 52 14.68 3.34 -46.78
CA ASP A 52 14.03 3.16 -48.08
C ASP A 52 14.97 2.45 -49.07
N GLU A 53 14.48 1.47 -49.83
CA GLU A 53 14.56 1.39 -51.31
C GLU A 53 13.94 0.09 -51.85
N ALA A 54 13.48 0.16 -53.11
CA ALA A 54 12.40 -0.64 -53.67
C ALA A 54 12.80 -1.94 -54.40
N SER A 55 11.77 -2.78 -54.59
CA SER A 55 11.59 -3.84 -55.60
C SER A 55 12.12 -5.26 -55.30
N SER A 56 11.20 -6.18 -54.98
CA SER A 56 10.71 -7.18 -55.94
C SER A 56 9.81 -8.20 -55.23
N SER A 57 8.67 -8.49 -55.86
CA SER A 57 7.64 -9.40 -55.37
C SER A 57 8.11 -10.86 -55.40
N ASN A 58 8.21 -11.50 -54.25
CA ASN A 58 8.05 -12.94 -54.11
C ASN A 58 7.54 -13.28 -52.70
N ALA A 59 6.21 -13.38 -52.59
CA ALA A 59 5.53 -13.79 -51.37
C ALA A 59 5.83 -15.26 -51.07
N LYS A 60 6.78 -15.51 -50.16
CA LYS A 60 6.89 -16.79 -49.44
C LYS A 60 5.89 -16.76 -48.27
N PRO A 61 5.13 -17.85 -48.02
CA PRO A 61 4.19 -17.88 -46.91
C PRO A 61 4.97 -17.81 -45.60
N GLN A 62 4.82 -16.70 -44.87
CA GLN A 62 5.31 -16.57 -43.51
C GLN A 62 4.57 -17.60 -42.66
N SER A 63 5.33 -18.59 -42.16
CA SER A 63 4.83 -19.52 -41.17
C SER A 63 4.52 -18.73 -39.89
N ASN A 64 3.24 -18.52 -39.59
CA ASN A 64 2.78 -18.14 -38.25
C ASN A 64 3.10 -19.30 -37.29
N ARG A 65 4.33 -19.33 -36.76
CA ARG A 65 4.57 -20.01 -35.49
C ARG A 65 4.13 -19.05 -34.39
N PRO A 66 3.27 -19.46 -33.45
CA PRO A 66 3.09 -18.72 -32.21
C PRO A 66 4.47 -18.49 -31.60
N SER A 67 4.75 -17.28 -31.12
CA SER A 67 5.99 -17.06 -30.37
C SER A 67 5.94 -17.88 -29.08
N ASP A 68 6.76 -18.93 -28.99
CA ASP A 68 6.89 -19.80 -27.81
C ASP A 68 7.51 -19.08 -26.59
N SER A 69 7.78 -17.77 -26.69
CA SER A 69 8.31 -16.97 -25.59
C SER A 69 7.21 -16.57 -24.62
N PRO A 70 7.38 -16.80 -23.29
CA PRO A 70 6.40 -16.40 -22.30
C PRO A 70 6.24 -14.87 -22.29
N SER A 71 5.00 -14.42 -22.15
CA SER A 71 4.66 -13.02 -21.98
C SER A 71 5.29 -12.44 -20.71
N PRO A 72 5.48 -11.10 -20.61
CA PRO A 72 5.99 -10.46 -19.40
C PRO A 72 5.19 -10.80 -18.14
N ALA A 73 3.87 -11.00 -18.27
CA ALA A 73 3.01 -11.40 -17.16
C ALA A 73 3.30 -12.83 -16.70
N GLU A 74 3.50 -13.77 -17.62
CA GLU A 74 3.85 -15.14 -17.29
C GLU A 74 5.24 -15.22 -16.62
N ILE A 75 6.20 -14.42 -17.09
CA ILE A 75 7.52 -14.31 -16.45
C ILE A 75 7.37 -13.79 -15.02
N TRP A 76 6.57 -12.74 -14.82
CA TRP A 76 6.32 -12.16 -13.51
C TRP A 76 5.62 -13.14 -12.56
N GLN A 77 4.61 -13.86 -13.03
CA GLN A 77 3.92 -14.87 -12.24
C GLN A 77 4.84 -16.03 -11.85
N ARG A 78 5.72 -16.46 -12.75
CA ARG A 78 6.77 -17.44 -12.41
C ARG A 78 7.74 -16.91 -11.35
N PHE A 79 8.11 -15.63 -11.42
CA PHE A 79 8.95 -15.01 -10.40
C PHE A 79 8.26 -15.02 -9.03
N ILE A 80 6.97 -14.64 -8.97
CA ILE A 80 6.20 -14.68 -7.72
C ILE A 80 6.17 -16.10 -7.18
N ALA A 81 5.74 -17.07 -7.98
CA ALA A 81 5.61 -18.47 -7.57
C ALA A 81 6.94 -19.10 -7.09
N ALA A 82 8.08 -18.63 -7.60
CA ALA A 82 9.39 -19.12 -7.20
C ALA A 82 9.93 -18.51 -5.89
N ASN A 83 9.45 -17.33 -5.49
CA ASN A 83 10.04 -16.56 -4.38
C ASN A 83 9.08 -16.30 -3.22
N PHE A 84 7.78 -16.24 -3.49
CA PHE A 84 6.72 -15.99 -2.51
C PHE A 84 5.94 -17.26 -2.25
N ALA A 85 5.75 -17.59 -0.98
CA ALA A 85 5.02 -18.78 -0.56
C ALA A 85 3.49 -18.54 -0.54
N GLY A 86 3.07 -17.29 -0.41
CA GLY A 86 1.69 -16.93 -0.10
C GLY A 86 1.31 -17.22 1.34
N ASP A 87 0.37 -16.44 1.88
CA ASP A 87 -0.01 -16.47 3.30
C ASP A 87 -0.48 -17.86 3.77
N GLN A 88 -1.15 -18.62 2.89
CA GLN A 88 -1.68 -19.94 3.24
C GLN A 88 -0.56 -20.95 3.60
N ALA A 89 0.64 -20.80 3.02
CA ALA A 89 1.78 -21.66 3.35
C ALA A 89 2.30 -21.42 4.77
N CYS A 90 2.00 -20.26 5.37
CA CYS A 90 2.40 -19.94 6.74
C CYS A 90 1.52 -20.67 7.77
N ALA A 91 0.27 -20.97 7.45
CA ALA A 91 -0.71 -21.55 8.37
C ALA A 91 -0.31 -22.92 8.93
N ASP A 92 0.43 -23.72 8.14
CA ASP A 92 0.86 -25.08 8.53
C ASP A 92 1.75 -25.09 9.78
N CYS A 93 2.58 -24.06 9.96
CA CYS A 93 3.51 -23.94 11.09
C CYS A 93 3.16 -22.78 12.04
N HIS A 94 2.55 -21.70 11.54
CA HIS A 94 2.24 -20.46 12.28
C HIS A 94 0.74 -20.22 12.36
N ARG A 95 -0.02 -21.27 12.71
CA ARG A 95 -1.49 -21.23 12.71
C ARG A 95 -2.06 -20.07 13.57
N LYS A 96 -1.47 -19.82 14.73
CA LYS A 96 -1.94 -18.76 15.64
C LYS A 96 -1.82 -17.37 14.99
N GLU A 97 -0.64 -17.06 14.44
CA GLU A 97 -0.36 -15.80 13.78
C GLU A 97 -1.19 -15.65 12.50
N PHE A 98 -1.34 -16.73 11.73
CA PHE A 98 -2.19 -16.75 10.54
C PHE A 98 -3.65 -16.45 10.88
N GLU A 99 -4.23 -17.13 11.87
CA GLU A 99 -5.62 -16.89 12.30
C GLU A 99 -5.84 -15.47 12.84
N ALA A 100 -4.84 -14.89 13.53
CA ALA A 100 -4.86 -13.49 13.94
C ALA A 100 -4.80 -12.54 12.75
N HIS A 101 -3.90 -12.79 11.80
CA HIS A 101 -3.76 -12.01 10.57
C HIS A 101 -5.03 -11.97 9.75
N GLN A 102 -5.76 -13.09 9.65
CA GLN A 102 -7.07 -13.15 8.99
C GLN A 102 -8.16 -12.32 9.69
N ARG A 103 -7.97 -11.83 10.92
CA ARG A 103 -8.89 -10.88 11.56
C ARG A 103 -8.46 -9.43 11.38
N SER A 104 -7.20 -9.19 11.03
CA SER A 104 -6.65 -7.85 10.92
C SER A 104 -7.22 -7.08 9.73
N GLY A 105 -7.11 -5.74 9.80
CA GLY A 105 -7.38 -4.91 8.62
C GLY A 105 -6.36 -5.13 7.50
N HIS A 106 -5.14 -5.58 7.83
CA HIS A 106 -4.06 -5.83 6.86
C HIS A 106 -4.41 -6.91 5.84
N SER A 107 -5.11 -7.96 6.25
CA SER A 107 -5.57 -9.03 5.34
C SER A 107 -6.74 -8.63 4.44
N HIS A 108 -7.26 -7.41 4.57
CA HIS A 108 -8.45 -6.92 3.85
C HIS A 108 -8.26 -5.54 3.21
N THR A 109 -7.02 -5.09 2.99
CA THR A 109 -6.75 -3.74 2.48
C THR A 109 -7.07 -3.56 1.00
N ALA A 110 -7.15 -4.61 0.19
CA ALA A 110 -7.49 -4.52 -1.22
C ALA A 110 -8.26 -5.73 -1.73
N ILE A 111 -9.31 -5.46 -2.51
CA ILE A 111 -10.06 -6.48 -3.24
C ILE A 111 -10.37 -5.96 -4.64
N ARG A 112 -10.45 -6.88 -5.61
CA ARG A 112 -10.97 -6.57 -6.94
C ARG A 112 -12.39 -6.05 -6.80
N MET A 113 -12.71 -4.92 -7.42
CA MET A 113 -13.99 -4.26 -7.20
C MET A 113 -15.15 -5.21 -7.50
N GLU A 114 -15.10 -5.91 -8.63
CA GLU A 114 -16.10 -6.86 -9.10
C GLU A 114 -16.29 -8.07 -8.17
N GLU A 115 -15.30 -8.42 -7.36
CA GLU A 115 -15.34 -9.53 -6.39
C GLU A 115 -15.82 -9.07 -5.00
N SER A 116 -16.04 -7.76 -4.82
CA SER A 116 -16.39 -7.19 -3.53
C SER A 116 -17.90 -7.29 -3.23
N PRO A 117 -18.30 -7.53 -1.97
CA PRO A 117 -19.70 -7.42 -1.55
C PRO A 117 -20.29 -6.02 -1.80
N LEU A 118 -19.44 -4.99 -1.83
CA LEU A 118 -19.86 -3.63 -2.14
C LEU A 118 -20.31 -3.50 -3.59
N ALA A 119 -19.63 -4.14 -4.55
CA ALA A 119 -20.05 -4.09 -5.95
C ALA A 119 -21.46 -4.65 -6.15
N GLU A 120 -21.76 -5.81 -5.56
CA GLU A 120 -23.11 -6.40 -5.62
C GLU A 120 -24.16 -5.45 -5.03
N ARG A 121 -23.88 -4.88 -3.84
CA ARG A 121 -24.75 -3.90 -3.18
C ARG A 121 -25.01 -2.69 -4.06
N LEU A 122 -23.97 -2.14 -4.68
CA LEU A 122 -24.09 -0.95 -5.51
C LEU A 122 -24.82 -1.23 -6.82
N ALA A 123 -24.57 -2.38 -7.46
CA ALA A 123 -25.30 -2.77 -8.65
C ALA A 123 -26.81 -2.99 -8.35
N GLN A 124 -27.14 -3.55 -7.17
CA GLN A 124 -28.54 -3.69 -6.72
C GLN A 124 -29.20 -2.34 -6.42
N ALA A 125 -28.47 -1.41 -5.81
CA ALA A 125 -28.96 -0.05 -5.58
C ALA A 125 -29.16 0.72 -6.90
N GLY A 126 -28.39 0.39 -7.93
CA GLY A 126 -28.50 0.90 -9.31
C GLY A 126 -27.92 2.29 -9.52
N SER A 127 -28.04 3.20 -8.53
CA SER A 127 -27.50 4.56 -8.64
C SER A 127 -27.14 5.19 -7.30
N TYR A 128 -26.29 6.22 -7.35
CA TYR A 128 -25.95 7.09 -6.22
C TYR A 128 -25.89 8.55 -6.67
N GLN A 129 -26.57 9.41 -5.92
CA GLN A 129 -26.59 10.84 -6.14
C GLN A 129 -25.57 11.55 -5.24
N ASP A 130 -24.55 12.15 -5.83
CA ASP A 130 -23.68 13.12 -5.16
C ASP A 130 -24.40 14.48 -5.09
N SER A 131 -24.99 14.76 -3.94
CA SER A 131 -25.67 16.03 -3.67
C SER A 131 -24.72 17.23 -3.69
N ARG A 132 -23.40 17.03 -3.49
CA ARG A 132 -22.42 18.13 -3.48
C ARG A 132 -22.16 18.66 -4.87
N ARG A 133 -22.03 17.78 -5.86
CA ARG A 133 -21.87 18.16 -7.28
C ARG A 133 -23.17 18.12 -8.09
N GLN A 134 -24.29 17.69 -7.49
CA GLN A 134 -25.55 17.41 -8.17
C GLN A 134 -25.37 16.42 -9.34
N GLN A 135 -24.47 15.44 -9.15
CA GLN A 135 -24.18 14.38 -10.11
C GLN A 135 -24.88 13.09 -9.70
N ASN A 136 -25.32 12.31 -10.68
CA ASN A 136 -25.89 10.98 -10.48
C ASN A 136 -25.02 9.96 -11.19
N TRP A 137 -24.54 8.97 -10.46
CA TRP A 137 -23.82 7.84 -11.02
C TRP A 137 -24.71 6.61 -11.05
N SER A 138 -24.64 5.83 -12.12
CA SER A 138 -25.22 4.49 -12.18
C SER A 138 -24.13 3.43 -12.02
N PHE A 139 -24.53 2.30 -11.44
CA PHE A 139 -23.64 1.18 -11.14
C PHE A 139 -24.14 -0.10 -11.80
N GLN A 140 -23.23 -0.81 -12.46
CA GLN A 140 -23.56 -2.07 -13.11
C GLN A 140 -22.44 -3.09 -12.93
N LEU A 141 -22.82 -4.34 -12.64
CA LEU A 141 -21.96 -5.49 -12.83
C LEU A 141 -22.30 -6.10 -14.20
N ASP A 142 -21.35 -6.03 -15.13
CA ASP A 142 -21.50 -6.59 -16.48
C ASP A 142 -20.26 -7.40 -16.86
N GLN A 143 -20.47 -8.64 -17.29
CA GLN A 143 -19.42 -9.56 -17.73
C GLN A 143 -18.20 -9.63 -16.79
N GLY A 144 -18.43 -9.65 -15.47
CA GLY A 144 -17.36 -9.71 -14.47
C GLY A 144 -16.59 -8.39 -14.31
N LYS A 145 -17.17 -7.26 -14.70
CA LYS A 145 -16.61 -5.91 -14.48
C LYS A 145 -17.61 -5.05 -13.73
N PHE A 146 -17.12 -4.26 -12.78
CA PHE A 146 -17.90 -3.21 -12.16
C PHE A 146 -17.74 -1.90 -12.95
N LEU A 147 -18.86 -1.40 -13.45
CA LEU A 147 -18.94 -0.21 -14.29
C LEU A 147 -19.66 0.92 -13.54
N VAL A 148 -19.09 2.12 -13.64
CA VAL A 148 -19.67 3.36 -13.13
C VAL A 148 -19.91 4.29 -14.30
N LYS A 149 -21.12 4.82 -14.45
CA LYS A 149 -21.42 5.83 -15.48
C LYS A 149 -21.92 7.11 -14.83
N ASP A 150 -21.44 8.26 -15.32
CA ASP A 150 -21.97 9.57 -14.94
C ASP A 150 -23.16 9.93 -15.83
N GLU A 151 -24.36 9.92 -15.27
CA GLU A 151 -25.60 10.19 -16.01
C GLU A 151 -25.76 11.67 -16.36
N ASN A 152 -25.03 12.57 -15.69
CA ASN A 152 -25.01 14.00 -16.03
C ASN A 152 -24.14 14.28 -17.27
N HIS A 153 -23.24 13.36 -17.61
CA HIS A 153 -22.38 13.44 -18.79
C HIS A 153 -22.53 12.17 -19.64
N PRO A 154 -23.71 11.94 -20.27
CA PRO A 154 -24.07 10.66 -20.88
C PRO A 154 -23.22 10.28 -22.10
N THR A 155 -22.47 11.23 -22.67
CA THR A 155 -21.52 11.00 -23.77
C THR A 155 -20.19 10.41 -23.28
N MET A 156 -19.90 10.47 -21.98
CA MET A 156 -18.74 9.83 -21.39
C MET A 156 -18.95 8.31 -21.34
N PRO A 157 -17.92 7.51 -21.68
CA PRO A 157 -18.00 6.07 -21.50
C PRO A 157 -18.10 5.71 -20.02
N ALA A 158 -18.71 4.55 -19.74
CA ALA A 158 -18.67 3.98 -18.40
C ALA A 158 -17.22 3.66 -18.01
N LEU A 159 -16.87 3.98 -16.76
CA LEU A 159 -15.57 3.71 -16.16
C LEU A 159 -15.57 2.31 -15.55
N THR A 160 -14.62 1.46 -15.95
CA THR A 160 -14.37 0.20 -15.26
C THR A 160 -13.56 0.46 -14.01
N VAL A 161 -14.12 0.14 -12.84
CA VAL A 161 -13.44 0.25 -11.55
C VAL A 161 -12.66 -1.04 -11.29
N THR A 162 -11.41 -0.91 -10.88
CA THR A 162 -10.48 -2.05 -10.80
C THR A 162 -10.29 -2.55 -9.38
N TRP A 163 -10.15 -1.63 -8.41
CA TRP A 163 -9.84 -1.98 -7.03
C TRP A 163 -10.75 -1.25 -6.05
N LEU A 164 -11.07 -1.94 -4.97
CA LEU A 164 -11.64 -1.37 -3.76
C LEU A 164 -10.57 -1.42 -2.67
N LEU A 165 -10.17 -0.26 -2.16
CA LEU A 165 -9.09 -0.10 -1.19
C LEU A 165 -9.63 0.24 0.20
N GLY A 166 -9.11 -0.42 1.22
CA GLY A 166 -9.46 -0.24 2.63
C GLY A 166 -10.16 -1.47 3.22
N SER A 167 -9.85 -1.75 4.49
CA SER A 167 -10.39 -2.89 5.26
C SER A 167 -11.90 -2.81 5.55
N GLY A 168 -12.51 -1.65 5.32
CA GLY A 168 -13.90 -1.39 5.74
C GLY A 168 -14.05 -1.01 7.22
N THR A 169 -12.96 -0.96 8.00
CA THR A 169 -13.00 -0.47 9.40
C THR A 169 -13.43 0.99 9.48
N HIS A 170 -12.95 1.82 8.54
CA HIS A 170 -13.31 3.24 8.44
C HIS A 170 -14.00 3.54 7.13
N ALA A 171 -13.34 3.18 6.02
CA ALA A 171 -13.84 3.40 4.68
C ALA A 171 -13.33 2.35 3.71
N GLN A 172 -14.02 2.21 2.58
CA GLN A 172 -13.52 1.56 1.38
C GLN A 172 -13.68 2.50 0.19
N THR A 173 -12.57 2.78 -0.49
CA THR A 173 -12.51 3.74 -1.60
C THR A 173 -12.22 3.00 -2.90
N ALA A 174 -13.08 3.20 -3.89
CA ALA A 174 -12.88 2.65 -5.21
C ALA A 174 -11.81 3.43 -5.99
N ILE A 175 -10.98 2.73 -6.75
CA ILE A 175 -10.11 3.33 -7.76
C ILE A 175 -10.30 2.62 -9.10
N ALA A 176 -10.16 3.38 -10.19
CA ALA A 176 -10.06 2.83 -11.54
C ALA A 176 -8.65 3.08 -12.06
N VAL A 177 -8.02 2.03 -12.59
CA VAL A 177 -6.65 2.09 -13.12
C VAL A 177 -6.67 1.75 -14.61
N GLU A 178 -6.11 2.64 -15.41
CA GLU A 178 -5.79 2.37 -16.81
C GLU A 178 -4.41 1.69 -16.86
N GLU A 179 -4.42 0.43 -17.26
CA GLU A 179 -3.27 -0.49 -17.19
C GLU A 179 -2.05 -0.06 -18.01
N ARG A 180 -2.25 0.46 -19.23
CA ARG A 180 -1.23 0.80 -20.23
C ARG A 180 -0.63 2.19 -20.01
N ARG A 181 -1.49 3.18 -19.76
CA ARG A 181 -1.08 4.55 -19.42
C ARG A 181 -0.60 4.66 -17.98
N ARG A 182 -0.92 3.66 -17.14
CA ARG A 182 -0.53 3.58 -15.73
C ARG A 182 -1.08 4.77 -14.93
N GLN A 183 -2.20 5.32 -15.39
CA GLN A 183 -2.92 6.43 -14.78
C GLN A 183 -4.21 5.90 -14.20
N GLY A 184 -4.90 6.70 -13.40
CA GLY A 184 -6.18 6.29 -12.84
C GLY A 184 -7.02 7.44 -12.35
N VAL A 185 -8.05 7.08 -11.61
CA VAL A 185 -8.88 8.01 -10.86
C VAL A 185 -9.27 7.36 -9.54
N GLU A 186 -9.09 8.11 -8.46
CA GLU A 186 -9.68 7.77 -7.18
C GLU A 186 -11.11 8.29 -7.20
N LEU A 187 -12.07 7.40 -6.98
CA LEU A 187 -13.48 7.74 -7.10
C LEU A 187 -13.88 8.71 -5.99
N ARG A 188 -14.81 9.60 -6.31
CA ARG A 188 -15.31 10.64 -5.40
C ARG A 188 -16.17 10.12 -4.26
N TRP A 189 -16.57 8.87 -4.32
CA TRP A 189 -17.34 8.22 -3.29
C TRP A 189 -16.55 7.09 -2.63
N SER A 190 -16.73 6.96 -1.33
CA SER A 190 -16.28 5.84 -0.52
C SER A 190 -17.47 5.25 0.22
N TRP A 191 -17.44 3.94 0.48
CA TRP A 191 -18.29 3.38 1.52
C TRP A 191 -17.72 3.79 2.89
N LEU A 192 -18.50 4.52 3.68
CA LEU A 192 -18.10 5.00 5.00
C LEU A 192 -18.78 4.16 6.09
N ALA A 193 -17.97 3.49 6.92
CA ALA A 193 -18.46 2.54 7.91
C ALA A 193 -19.35 3.23 8.98
N ASN A 194 -18.98 4.44 9.41
CA ASN A 194 -19.73 5.24 10.37
C ASN A 194 -21.12 5.69 9.88
N ARG A 195 -21.36 5.66 8.56
CA ARG A 195 -22.66 6.00 7.95
C ARG A 195 -23.41 4.79 7.43
N ASN A 196 -22.76 3.61 7.39
CA ASN A 196 -23.28 2.42 6.72
C ASN A 196 -23.79 2.74 5.30
N GLY A 197 -23.01 3.51 4.54
CA GLY A 197 -23.45 4.08 3.27
C GLY A 197 -22.34 4.77 2.49
N LEU A 198 -22.65 5.16 1.26
CA LEU A 198 -21.76 5.98 0.45
C LEU A 198 -21.68 7.42 1.02
N GLY A 199 -20.50 8.01 0.91
CA GLY A 199 -20.25 9.41 1.18
C GLY A 199 -19.09 9.94 0.36
N LEU A 200 -18.78 11.23 0.50
CA LEU A 200 -17.63 11.85 -0.14
C LEU A 200 -16.33 11.15 0.31
N THR A 201 -15.49 10.76 -0.64
CA THR A 201 -14.15 10.23 -0.37
C THR A 201 -13.35 11.25 0.44
N PRO A 202 -12.65 10.85 1.51
CA PRO A 202 -11.74 11.72 2.25
C PRO A 202 -10.83 12.56 1.34
N ASP A 203 -10.68 13.85 1.65
CA ASP A 203 -9.87 14.84 0.92
C ASP A 203 -10.38 15.15 -0.50
N HIS A 204 -11.64 14.85 -0.84
CA HIS A 204 -12.22 15.16 -2.16
C HIS A 204 -12.95 16.50 -2.26
N GLU A 205 -13.03 17.28 -1.18
CA GLU A 205 -13.58 18.64 -1.17
C GLU A 205 -12.94 19.57 -2.21
N PRO A 206 -11.61 19.56 -2.43
CA PRO A 206 -10.97 20.40 -3.45
C PRO A 206 -11.42 20.09 -4.89
N TYR A 207 -11.97 18.90 -5.13
CA TYR A 207 -12.44 18.49 -6.44
C TYR A 207 -13.90 18.89 -6.70
N ASP A 208 -14.51 19.83 -5.97
CA ASP A 208 -15.86 20.30 -6.31
C ASP A 208 -15.94 20.91 -7.72
N VAL A 209 -14.86 21.58 -8.13
CA VAL A 209 -14.69 22.12 -9.48
C VAL A 209 -13.90 21.10 -10.30
N TYR A 210 -14.41 20.75 -11.47
CA TYR A 210 -13.82 19.76 -12.35
C TYR A 210 -14.05 20.09 -13.82
N ASN A 211 -13.15 19.60 -14.66
CA ASN A 211 -13.29 19.67 -16.10
C ASN A 211 -14.38 18.69 -16.57
N ARG A 212 -15.45 19.23 -17.15
CA ARG A 212 -16.52 18.41 -17.74
C ARG A 212 -16.00 17.57 -18.90
N ASN A 213 -16.65 16.43 -19.13
CA ASN A 213 -16.28 15.47 -20.18
C ASN A 213 -14.82 14.99 -20.04
N SER A 214 -14.35 14.83 -18.80
CA SER A 214 -13.00 14.34 -18.48
C SER A 214 -13.08 13.30 -17.37
N ILE A 215 -11.96 12.66 -17.05
CA ILE A 215 -11.90 11.69 -15.94
C ILE A 215 -12.22 12.32 -14.57
N GLU A 216 -12.08 13.64 -14.44
CA GLU A 216 -12.41 14.39 -13.21
C GLU A 216 -13.92 14.35 -12.86
N CYS A 217 -14.78 13.98 -13.82
CA CYS A 217 -16.20 13.71 -13.58
C CYS A 217 -16.41 12.58 -12.57
N PHE A 218 -15.44 11.67 -12.41
CA PHE A 218 -15.51 10.52 -11.52
C PHE A 218 -14.80 10.72 -10.17
N GLY A 219 -13.84 11.65 -10.08
CA GLY A 219 -13.08 11.93 -8.86
C GLY A 219 -11.70 12.53 -9.11
N ARG A 220 -10.73 12.22 -8.26
CA ARG A 220 -9.36 12.75 -8.33
C ARG A 220 -8.53 12.01 -9.39
N PRO A 221 -8.07 12.66 -10.47
CA PRO A 221 -7.16 12.04 -11.42
C PRO A 221 -5.84 11.65 -10.74
N MET A 222 -5.31 10.49 -11.11
CA MET A 222 -4.09 9.94 -10.54
C MET A 222 -3.06 9.69 -11.65
N ASN A 223 -1.84 10.17 -11.44
CA ASN A 223 -0.71 9.76 -12.27
C ASN A 223 -0.13 8.41 -11.78
N THR A 224 0.90 7.91 -12.44
CA THR A 224 1.54 6.64 -12.10
C THR A 224 2.07 6.58 -10.66
N ALA A 225 2.63 7.68 -10.15
CA ALA A 225 3.13 7.75 -8.78
C ALA A 225 1.98 7.71 -7.78
N ASP A 226 0.87 8.40 -8.05
CA ASP A 226 -0.34 8.34 -7.22
C ASP A 226 -0.90 6.91 -7.13
N VAL A 227 -1.07 6.23 -8.26
CA VAL A 227 -1.59 4.86 -8.29
C VAL A 227 -0.66 3.91 -7.51
N LEU A 228 0.66 4.01 -7.73
CA LEU A 228 1.63 3.19 -7.02
C LEU A 228 1.73 3.53 -5.53
N ALA A 229 1.44 4.77 -5.11
CA ALA A 229 1.38 5.12 -3.70
C ALA A 229 0.21 4.41 -3.00
N CYS A 230 -0.96 4.36 -3.64
CA CYS A 230 -2.12 3.59 -3.15
C CYS A 230 -1.80 2.09 -3.12
N LEU A 231 -1.40 1.54 -4.26
CA LEU A 231 -1.20 0.09 -4.39
C LEU A 231 0.02 -0.41 -3.61
N GLY A 232 1.06 0.40 -3.41
CA GLY A 232 2.24 0.02 -2.65
C GLY A 232 1.98 -0.23 -1.16
N CYS A 233 0.96 0.42 -0.59
CA CYS A 233 0.54 0.23 0.80
C CYS A 233 -0.57 -0.83 0.95
N HIS A 234 -1.29 -1.12 -0.13
CA HIS A 234 -2.47 -2.00 -0.12
C HIS A 234 -2.23 -3.37 -0.76
N MET A 235 -0.99 -3.67 -1.17
CA MET A 235 -0.61 -4.89 -1.86
C MET A 235 0.63 -5.52 -1.21
N THR A 236 0.71 -6.84 -1.26
CA THR A 236 1.85 -7.64 -0.78
C THR A 236 2.97 -7.60 -1.80
N VAL A 237 2.59 -7.75 -3.07
CA VAL A 237 3.49 -7.74 -4.21
C VAL A 237 2.90 -6.85 -5.31
N GLY A 238 3.75 -6.04 -5.95
CA GLY A 238 3.37 -5.21 -7.10
C GLY A 238 4.34 -5.38 -8.27
N PRO A 239 3.97 -4.88 -9.47
CA PRO A 239 4.72 -5.08 -10.70
C PRO A 239 6.15 -4.51 -10.63
N PRO A 240 7.07 -5.06 -11.44
CA PRO A 240 8.38 -4.44 -11.61
C PRO A 240 8.27 -3.05 -12.26
N PRO A 241 9.26 -2.17 -12.07
CA PRO A 241 9.24 -0.83 -12.66
C PRO A 241 8.99 -0.87 -14.18
N GLY A 242 8.05 -0.04 -14.64
CA GLY A 242 7.70 0.07 -16.06
C GLY A 242 6.68 -0.94 -16.58
N ALA A 243 6.37 -2.01 -15.82
CA ALA A 243 5.32 -2.94 -16.22
C ALA A 243 3.91 -2.32 -16.14
N PRO A 244 2.94 -2.86 -16.90
CA PRO A 244 1.54 -2.43 -16.82
C PRO A 244 0.99 -2.54 -15.39
N LEU A 245 0.10 -1.63 -15.03
CA LEU A 245 -0.61 -1.70 -13.74
C LEU A 245 -1.87 -2.58 -13.87
N ARG A 246 -1.69 -3.77 -14.44
CA ARG A 246 -2.74 -4.78 -14.59
C ARG A 246 -2.88 -5.60 -13.33
N THR A 247 -4.10 -6.01 -13.03
CA THR A 247 -4.47 -6.64 -11.77
C THR A 247 -3.75 -7.96 -11.49
N ASP A 248 -3.44 -8.73 -12.53
CA ASP A 248 -2.64 -9.97 -12.47
C ASP A 248 -1.14 -9.73 -12.22
N PHE A 249 -0.66 -8.51 -12.05
CA PHE A 249 0.71 -8.24 -11.59
C PHE A 249 0.79 -8.01 -10.07
N PHE A 250 -0.36 -7.97 -9.38
CA PHE A 250 -0.42 -7.69 -7.96
C PHE A 250 -0.82 -8.93 -7.17
N VAL A 251 -0.28 -9.02 -5.94
CA VAL A 251 -0.82 -9.88 -4.89
C VAL A 251 -1.47 -8.94 -3.87
N PRO A 252 -2.81 -8.98 -3.72
CA PRO A 252 -3.53 -8.02 -2.90
C PRO A 252 -3.29 -8.19 -1.40
N ASN A 253 -3.79 -7.21 -0.64
CA ASN A 253 -3.72 -7.11 0.80
C ASN A 253 -2.30 -6.92 1.33
N VAL A 254 -2.16 -6.62 2.62
CA VAL A 254 -0.88 -6.65 3.35
C VAL A 254 -0.75 -8.02 3.99
N GLY A 255 -0.20 -8.98 3.24
CA GLY A 255 0.03 -10.36 3.65
C GLY A 255 1.31 -10.54 4.48
N CYS A 256 1.58 -11.78 4.88
CA CYS A 256 2.71 -12.14 5.74
C CYS A 256 4.05 -11.68 5.13
N GLU A 257 4.20 -11.89 3.83
CA GLU A 257 5.44 -11.61 3.09
C GLU A 257 5.65 -10.11 2.81
N ARG A 258 4.65 -9.26 3.07
CA ARG A 258 4.82 -7.79 3.01
C ARG A 258 5.70 -7.28 4.15
N CYS A 259 5.62 -7.93 5.31
CA CYS A 259 6.37 -7.60 6.53
C CYS A 259 7.56 -8.54 6.77
N HIS A 260 7.51 -9.78 6.29
CA HIS A 260 8.61 -10.75 6.45
C HIS A 260 9.52 -10.89 5.22
N GLY A 261 9.14 -10.25 4.10
CA GLY A 261 9.76 -10.43 2.78
C GLY A 261 9.33 -11.75 2.11
N PRO A 262 9.80 -12.03 0.88
CA PRO A 262 9.58 -13.34 0.24
C PRO A 262 10.17 -14.50 1.06
N ARG A 263 9.38 -15.55 1.30
CA ARG A 263 9.69 -16.67 2.21
C ARG A 263 9.54 -18.06 1.58
N GLN A 264 9.43 -18.21 0.26
CA GLN A 264 9.31 -19.53 -0.38
C GLN A 264 10.42 -20.50 0.06
N LYS A 265 11.69 -20.07 -0.01
CA LYS A 265 12.84 -20.87 0.44
C LYS A 265 12.80 -21.20 1.94
N HIS A 266 12.26 -20.29 2.75
CA HIS A 266 12.07 -20.57 4.18
C HIS A 266 11.05 -21.67 4.40
N VAL A 267 9.91 -21.64 3.70
CA VAL A 267 8.89 -22.69 3.78
C VAL A 267 9.46 -24.05 3.34
N GLU A 268 10.20 -24.09 2.23
CA GLU A 268 10.84 -25.32 1.73
C GLU A 268 11.80 -25.95 2.74
N LEU A 269 12.64 -25.15 3.39
CA LEU A 269 13.57 -25.64 4.41
C LEU A 269 12.86 -25.93 5.73
N ALA A 270 11.85 -25.16 6.12
CA ALA A 270 11.07 -25.38 7.34
C ALA A 270 10.38 -26.75 7.31
N LYS A 271 9.86 -27.18 6.16
CA LYS A 271 9.30 -28.53 5.95
C LYS A 271 10.32 -29.66 6.20
N GLN A 272 11.62 -29.34 6.15
CA GLN A 272 12.72 -30.27 6.43
C GLN A 272 13.31 -30.08 7.84
N GLY A 273 12.68 -29.26 8.70
CA GLY A 273 13.21 -28.91 10.03
C GLY A 273 14.36 -27.89 10.01
N ARG A 274 14.60 -27.24 8.86
CA ARG A 274 15.77 -26.36 8.59
C ARG A 274 15.40 -24.89 8.41
N GLY A 275 14.21 -24.49 8.85
CA GLY A 275 13.68 -23.13 8.64
C GLY A 275 14.57 -22.01 9.19
N ASN A 276 15.34 -22.30 10.25
CA ASN A 276 16.27 -21.36 10.91
C ASN A 276 17.52 -21.04 10.08
N GLU A 277 17.80 -21.80 9.00
CA GLU A 277 18.93 -21.52 8.11
C GLU A 277 18.72 -20.28 7.23
N ILE A 278 17.48 -19.80 7.12
CA ILE A 278 17.14 -18.61 6.33
C ILE A 278 16.71 -17.49 7.25
N LYS A 279 17.60 -16.51 7.40
CA LYS A 279 17.33 -15.28 8.14
C LYS A 279 16.15 -14.50 7.52
N PRO A 280 15.35 -13.77 8.31
CA PRO A 280 14.36 -12.84 7.79
C PRO A 280 15.00 -11.80 6.86
N LEU A 281 14.31 -11.43 5.78
CA LEU A 281 14.79 -10.39 4.87
C LEU A 281 14.56 -9.00 5.45
N ILE A 282 13.40 -8.81 6.08
CA ILE A 282 13.09 -7.61 6.86
C ILE A 282 13.55 -7.87 8.29
N ASN A 283 14.40 -7.00 8.80
CA ASN A 283 14.99 -7.13 10.12
C ASN A 283 14.31 -6.17 11.09
N TYR A 284 13.95 -6.70 12.26
CA TYR A 284 13.27 -5.98 13.33
C TYR A 284 14.19 -5.94 14.55
N ARG A 285 15.42 -5.42 14.37
CA ARG A 285 16.47 -5.53 15.40
C ARG A 285 16.22 -4.64 16.61
N ASP A 286 15.68 -3.47 16.34
CA ASP A 286 15.41 -2.42 17.31
C ASP A 286 14.09 -1.72 16.97
N ALA A 287 13.64 -0.83 17.87
CA ALA A 287 12.39 -0.13 17.67
C ALA A 287 12.40 0.84 16.47
N GLU A 288 13.57 1.35 16.08
CA GLU A 288 13.68 2.27 14.96
C GLU A 288 13.43 1.54 13.63
N GLU A 289 14.07 0.39 13.41
CA GLU A 289 13.81 -0.47 12.26
C GLU A 289 12.36 -0.96 12.25
N TYR A 290 11.80 -1.28 13.41
CA TYR A 290 10.40 -1.69 13.54
C TYR A 290 9.45 -0.60 13.08
N ILE A 291 9.63 0.63 13.58
CA ILE A 291 8.77 1.75 13.20
C ILE A 291 8.99 2.12 11.74
N ALA A 292 10.21 2.03 11.21
CA ALA A 292 10.49 2.30 9.80
C ALA A 292 9.71 1.35 8.87
N ALA A 293 9.62 0.06 9.23
CA ALA A 293 8.82 -0.90 8.48
C ALA A 293 7.33 -0.50 8.46
N CYS A 294 6.76 -0.12 9.61
CA CYS A 294 5.37 0.35 9.70
C CYS A 294 5.15 1.68 8.95
N ALA A 295 6.11 2.60 9.03
CA ALA A 295 6.05 3.92 8.43
C ALA A 295 6.03 3.90 6.89
N THR A 296 6.45 2.79 6.27
CA THR A 296 6.30 2.58 4.82
C THR A 296 4.85 2.79 4.35
N CYS A 297 3.86 2.52 5.21
CA CYS A 297 2.45 2.74 4.92
C CYS A 297 1.78 3.73 5.88
N HIS A 298 2.13 3.67 7.17
CA HIS A 298 1.52 4.50 8.21
C HIS A 298 2.12 5.92 8.31
N ARG A 299 3.12 6.23 7.47
CA ARG A 299 3.81 7.51 7.30
C ARG A 299 4.50 8.06 8.55
N ASP A 300 5.64 8.69 8.33
CA ASP A 300 6.36 9.44 9.35
C ASP A 300 6.71 10.86 8.89
N ALA A 301 7.61 11.52 9.62
CA ALA A 301 8.03 12.88 9.29
C ALA A 301 8.63 13.04 7.90
N SER A 302 9.21 11.98 7.33
CA SER A 302 9.83 12.00 6.00
C SER A 302 8.80 12.09 4.86
N ASP A 303 7.54 11.76 5.13
CA ASP A 303 6.46 11.80 4.16
C ASP A 303 5.69 13.12 4.17
N LEU A 304 5.99 14.04 5.08
CA LEU A 304 5.24 15.29 5.23
C LEU A 304 5.76 16.40 4.32
N THR A 305 4.85 17.21 3.83
CA THR A 305 5.13 18.39 3.00
C THR A 305 5.25 19.66 3.82
N GLY A 306 4.81 19.63 5.09
CA GLY A 306 4.75 20.79 5.98
C GLY A 306 3.49 21.64 5.79
N GLN A 307 2.56 21.21 4.94
CA GLN A 307 1.28 21.89 4.68
C GLN A 307 0.10 21.23 5.41
N GLU A 308 0.34 20.06 6.01
CA GLU A 308 -0.67 19.26 6.68
C GLU A 308 -1.23 20.00 7.92
N GLN A 309 -2.54 19.97 8.06
CA GLN A 309 -3.22 20.50 9.23
C GLN A 309 -3.05 19.56 10.43
N PRO A 310 -3.07 20.07 11.68
CA PRO A 310 -2.86 19.23 12.86
C PRO A 310 -3.81 18.02 12.97
N HIS A 311 -5.06 18.17 12.55
CA HIS A 311 -6.06 17.11 12.56
C HIS A 311 -5.84 16.04 11.47
N GLU A 312 -5.05 16.32 10.43
CA GLU A 312 -4.68 15.34 9.40
C GLU A 312 -3.56 14.42 9.87
N LEU A 313 -2.66 14.96 10.70
CA LEU A 313 -1.47 14.23 11.20
C LEU A 313 -1.83 13.08 12.15
N VAL A 314 -3.03 13.07 12.72
CA VAL A 314 -3.48 12.05 13.69
C VAL A 314 -3.60 10.65 13.08
N ARG A 315 -3.73 10.55 11.76
CA ARG A 315 -3.73 9.27 11.03
C ARG A 315 -2.33 8.73 10.74
N PHE A 316 -1.27 9.50 11.04
CA PHE A 316 0.13 9.11 10.86
C PHE A 316 0.72 8.70 12.21
N GLN A 317 0.45 7.45 12.62
CA GLN A 317 0.78 6.97 13.96
C GLN A 317 2.30 7.00 14.25
N PRO A 318 3.19 6.57 13.33
CA PRO A 318 4.64 6.70 13.51
C PRO A 318 5.10 8.14 13.71
N PHE A 319 4.55 9.10 12.96
CA PHE A 319 4.86 10.51 13.13
C PHE A 319 4.51 10.99 14.55
N GLY A 320 3.29 10.70 15.02
CA GLY A 320 2.85 11.06 16.36
C GLY A 320 3.70 10.39 17.44
N LEU A 321 3.90 9.07 17.33
CA LEU A 321 4.64 8.29 18.32
C LEU A 321 6.08 8.81 18.46
N LYS A 322 6.77 9.08 17.35
CA LYS A 322 8.14 9.62 17.36
C LYS A 322 8.27 10.97 18.06
N LYS A 323 7.19 11.75 18.17
CA LYS A 323 7.14 13.02 18.92
C LYS A 323 6.81 12.86 20.41
N SER A 324 6.41 11.68 20.84
CA SER A 324 5.93 11.41 22.19
C SER A 324 7.07 11.29 23.18
N ALA A 325 6.90 11.84 24.39
CA ALA A 325 7.95 11.79 25.41
C ALA A 325 8.29 10.35 25.83
N CYS A 326 7.31 9.43 25.82
CA CYS A 326 7.54 8.02 26.11
C CYS A 326 8.46 7.36 25.08
N TYR A 327 8.30 7.67 23.79
CA TYR A 327 9.19 7.19 22.73
C TYR A 327 10.59 7.78 22.87
N LEU A 328 10.69 9.12 22.97
CA LEU A 328 11.97 9.83 23.05
C LEU A 328 12.81 9.43 24.27
N LYS A 329 12.17 8.99 25.36
CA LYS A 329 12.84 8.54 26.59
C LYS A 329 12.97 7.02 26.69
N SER A 330 12.55 6.27 25.68
CA SER A 330 12.57 4.79 25.71
C SER A 330 13.94 4.19 25.42
N ASP A 331 14.94 4.99 25.03
CA ASP A 331 16.28 4.52 24.63
C ASP A 331 16.22 3.43 23.54
N GLY A 332 15.39 3.66 22.52
CA GLY A 332 15.22 2.75 21.38
C GLY A 332 14.43 1.47 21.67
N GLN A 333 13.72 1.40 22.80
CA GLN A 333 12.97 0.20 23.20
C GLN A 333 11.47 0.23 22.86
N LEU A 334 10.90 1.41 22.55
CA LEU A 334 9.47 1.55 22.30
C LEU A 334 9.15 1.53 20.80
N SER A 335 8.39 0.51 20.39
CA SER A 335 7.87 0.30 19.03
C SER A 335 6.34 0.15 19.05
N CYS A 336 5.74 -0.01 17.87
CA CYS A 336 4.31 -0.31 17.73
C CYS A 336 3.90 -1.60 18.46
N ALA A 337 4.77 -2.62 18.45
CA ALA A 337 4.49 -3.95 19.00
C ALA A 337 4.46 -4.00 20.53
N ASN A 338 4.93 -2.95 21.21
CA ASN A 338 4.80 -2.85 22.66
C ASN A 338 3.35 -2.59 23.08
N CYS A 339 2.51 -2.07 22.16
CA CYS A 339 1.11 -1.75 22.42
C CYS A 339 0.13 -2.57 21.57
N HIS A 340 0.49 -2.91 20.33
CA HIS A 340 -0.39 -3.63 19.42
C HIS A 340 0.20 -5.00 19.05
N ASP A 341 -0.66 -6.00 18.92
CA ASP A 341 -0.27 -7.23 18.21
C ASP A 341 -0.16 -6.89 16.72
N PRO A 342 1.01 -7.07 16.07
CA PRO A 342 1.18 -6.76 14.65
C PRO A 342 0.41 -7.73 13.73
N HIS A 343 -0.02 -8.88 14.24
CA HIS A 343 -0.76 -9.86 13.46
C HIS A 343 -2.28 -9.70 13.60
N ASP A 344 -2.81 -9.29 14.75
CA ASP A 344 -4.27 -9.24 14.95
C ASP A 344 -4.88 -7.88 14.56
N ALA A 345 -6.21 -7.81 14.55
CA ALA A 345 -6.92 -6.54 14.59
C ALA A 345 -6.50 -5.73 15.83
N THR A 346 -6.50 -4.40 15.69
CA THR A 346 -6.31 -3.53 16.84
C THR A 346 -7.40 -3.82 17.88
N SER A 347 -6.97 -4.19 19.08
CA SER A 347 -7.89 -4.49 20.18
C SER A 347 -8.73 -3.27 20.53
N HIS A 348 -9.95 -3.49 21.00
CA HIS A 348 -10.80 -2.45 21.60
C HIS A 348 -10.82 -2.56 23.14
N ASP A 349 -10.04 -3.48 23.72
CA ASP A 349 -9.91 -3.67 25.16
C ASP A 349 -9.15 -2.51 25.80
N ARG A 350 -9.90 -1.64 26.48
CA ARG A 350 -9.35 -0.46 27.17
C ARG A 350 -8.44 -0.83 28.33
N GLU A 351 -8.72 -1.92 29.05
CA GLU A 351 -7.90 -2.34 30.18
C GLU A 351 -6.56 -2.94 29.72
N LEU A 352 -6.53 -3.60 28.56
CA LEU A 352 -5.28 -4.04 27.94
C LEU A 352 -4.34 -2.86 27.69
N TYR A 353 -4.82 -1.80 27.03
CA TYR A 353 -4.00 -0.63 26.73
C TYR A 353 -3.59 0.14 28.00
N LYS A 354 -4.48 0.27 28.99
CA LYS A 354 -4.14 0.88 30.29
C LYS A 354 -2.99 0.12 30.97
N LYS A 355 -2.99 -1.21 30.94
CA LYS A 355 -1.90 -2.03 31.49
C LYS A 355 -0.58 -1.81 30.74
N GLN A 356 -0.62 -1.60 29.44
CA GLN A 356 0.58 -1.27 28.66
C GLN A 356 1.15 0.10 29.06
N CYS A 357 0.30 1.11 29.28
CA CYS A 357 0.78 2.39 29.83
C CYS A 357 1.44 2.18 31.21
N GLN A 358 0.82 1.37 32.06
CA GLN A 358 1.26 1.09 33.43
C GLN A 358 2.53 0.24 33.52
N SER A 359 2.96 -0.44 32.45
CA SER A 359 4.23 -1.18 32.45
C SER A 359 5.42 -0.25 32.64
N CYS A 360 5.30 1.01 32.19
CA CYS A 360 6.30 2.06 32.34
C CYS A 360 5.86 3.16 33.33
N HIS A 361 4.58 3.50 33.38
CA HIS A 361 4.02 4.56 34.24
C HIS A 361 3.40 4.00 35.53
N ARG A 362 4.25 3.69 36.52
CA ARG A 362 3.80 3.24 37.86
C ARG A 362 3.18 4.39 38.67
N GLU A 363 2.40 4.05 39.71
CA GLU A 363 1.38 4.87 40.41
C GLU A 363 1.78 6.25 41.00
N SER A 364 2.98 6.78 40.75
CA SER A 364 3.47 8.04 41.32
C SER A 364 2.99 9.32 40.59
N GLN A 365 2.11 9.21 39.58
CA GLN A 365 1.60 10.36 38.82
C GLN A 365 0.09 10.55 39.03
N SER A 366 -0.37 11.80 39.03
CA SER A 366 -1.79 12.15 39.13
C SER A 366 -2.58 11.42 38.05
N ARG A 367 -3.62 10.68 38.46
CA ARG A 367 -4.55 9.98 37.56
C ARG A 367 -5.62 10.92 36.98
N ILE A 368 -5.57 12.20 37.34
CA ILE A 368 -6.60 13.18 36.97
C ILE A 368 -6.16 13.91 35.71
N CYS A 369 -6.96 13.81 34.65
CA CYS A 369 -6.76 14.59 33.43
C CYS A 369 -6.96 16.09 33.73
N PRO A 370 -6.01 16.97 33.36
CA PRO A 370 -6.10 18.40 33.66
C PRO A 370 -7.10 19.16 32.79
N VAL A 371 -7.66 18.52 31.76
CA VAL A 371 -8.60 19.09 30.78
C VAL A 371 -9.81 18.15 30.60
N GLN A 372 -10.85 18.64 29.93
CA GLN A 372 -12.01 17.83 29.53
C GLN A 372 -11.76 17.15 28.17
N PRO A 373 -12.36 15.98 27.91
CA PRO A 373 -13.15 15.19 28.85
C PRO A 373 -12.26 14.61 29.98
N GLN A 374 -12.77 14.63 31.21
CA GLN A 374 -12.21 13.78 32.26
C GLN A 374 -12.30 12.34 31.79
N GLY A 375 -11.21 11.59 31.92
CA GLY A 375 -11.10 10.28 31.28
C GLY A 375 -9.88 9.49 31.73
N ASP A 376 -9.73 8.29 31.18
CA ASP A 376 -8.59 7.43 31.45
C ASP A 376 -7.29 7.91 30.76
N CYS A 377 -6.23 7.11 30.86
CA CYS A 377 -4.93 7.41 30.24
C CYS A 377 -5.06 7.71 28.73
N ILE A 378 -5.92 6.99 28.03
CA ILE A 378 -6.06 7.04 26.57
C ILE A 378 -6.88 8.25 26.17
N GLU A 379 -8.01 8.49 26.83
CA GLU A 379 -8.86 9.66 26.54
C GLU A 379 -8.10 10.98 26.76
N CYS A 380 -7.25 11.02 27.79
CA CYS A 380 -6.49 12.23 28.12
C CYS A 380 -5.22 12.40 27.28
N HIS A 381 -4.46 11.32 27.04
CA HIS A 381 -3.13 11.42 26.38
C HIS A 381 -3.12 11.04 24.90
N MET A 382 -4.16 10.34 24.43
CA MET A 382 -4.34 9.89 23.05
C MET A 382 -5.78 10.15 22.58
N PRO A 383 -6.27 11.41 22.65
CA PRO A 383 -7.67 11.71 22.36
C PRO A 383 -8.05 11.26 20.95
N ALA A 384 -9.30 10.81 20.78
CA ALA A 384 -9.84 10.54 19.46
C ALA A 384 -10.11 11.87 18.73
N VAL A 385 -9.39 12.11 17.64
CA VAL A 385 -9.49 13.31 16.82
C VAL A 385 -10.16 12.95 15.50
N GLU A 386 -11.12 13.76 15.09
CA GLU A 386 -11.73 13.62 13.76
C GLU A 386 -10.76 14.13 12.70
N TRP A 387 -10.49 13.28 11.70
CA TRP A 387 -9.72 13.66 10.52
C TRP A 387 -10.67 14.24 9.45
N THR A 388 -11.59 13.43 8.94
CA THR A 388 -12.59 13.90 7.96
C THR A 388 -13.77 12.92 7.87
N ALA A 389 -14.90 13.39 7.35
CA ALA A 389 -16.11 12.60 7.11
C ALA A 389 -16.63 11.82 8.35
N GLY A 390 -16.35 12.28 9.57
CA GLY A 390 -16.66 11.58 10.81
C GLY A 390 -15.73 10.39 11.13
N ILE A 391 -14.66 10.19 10.36
CA ILE A 391 -13.60 9.22 10.63
C ILE A 391 -12.69 9.81 11.71
N ARG A 392 -12.42 9.02 12.75
CA ARG A 392 -11.62 9.43 13.91
C ARG A 392 -10.46 8.47 14.13
N PHE A 393 -9.33 9.02 14.56
CA PHE A 393 -8.17 8.25 15.02
C PHE A 393 -7.75 8.71 16.41
N HIS A 394 -7.19 7.79 17.19
CA HIS A 394 -6.50 8.16 18.43
C HIS A 394 -5.15 8.83 18.09
N ASP A 395 -4.92 10.03 18.64
CA ASP A 395 -3.67 10.76 18.45
C ASP A 395 -2.50 10.01 19.10
N HIS A 396 -1.57 9.53 18.27
CA HIS A 396 -0.37 8.83 18.74
C HIS A 396 0.75 9.77 19.17
N TRP A 397 0.55 11.10 19.12
CA TRP A 397 1.39 12.03 19.84
C TRP A 397 1.02 12.06 21.33
N ILE A 398 1.41 11.00 22.03
CA ILE A 398 1.10 10.74 23.44
C ILE A 398 1.77 11.80 24.32
N ARG A 399 0.94 12.69 24.89
CA ARG A 399 1.41 13.81 25.72
C ARG A 399 0.36 14.24 26.72
N LYS A 400 0.79 14.94 27.77
CA LYS A 400 -0.14 15.63 28.66
C LYS A 400 -0.77 16.79 27.87
N PRO A 401 -2.10 16.91 27.82
CA PRO A 401 -2.75 18.03 27.16
C PRO A 401 -2.40 19.35 27.87
N GLU A 402 -2.22 20.40 27.08
CA GLU A 402 -2.05 21.77 27.59
C GLU A 402 -3.41 22.29 28.07
N LYS A 403 -3.41 23.11 29.13
CA LYS A 403 -4.63 23.66 29.74
C LYS A 403 -5.19 24.83 28.97
#